data_AF-A0A956RP42-F1
#
_entry.id   AF-A0A956RP42-F1
#
_cell.length_a   1.000
_cell.length_b   1.000
_cell.length_c   1.000
_cell.angle_alpha   90.00
_cell.angle_beta   90.00
_cell.angle_gamma   90.00
#
_symmetry.space_group_name_H-M   'P 1'
#
loop_
_entity.id
_entity.type
_entity.pdbx_description
1 polymer ?
#
loop_
_entity_poly.entity_id
_entity_poly.type
_entity_poly.pdbx_seq_one_letter_code
_entity_poly.pdbx_strand_id
1 'polypeptide(L)'
;MIITTGGTIEKTYDERTGELANRRSIVRRMLRRLRLEETEVNIIELMSKDSLVMTAEDREQILSVVQTFAGPVGGGTGAAAETGAAAGAGAGSAAGAGAGAAASAGAGAGAGAGVAPARSSGASAVVILHGTDTLQVTGELLQQKIPHPRIPIVLSGALRPFEMKHSDALQNLNEALFATGLLPAGVYCVAHGRALSFPGVVKDRDRGTFVKLEDI
;
A
#
# COMPACT_ATOMS: atom_id res chain seq x y z
N MET A 1 -1.59 3.35 -13.21
CA MET A 1 -0.80 3.92 -12.09
C MET A 1 -0.34 2.77 -11.20
N ILE A 2 0.92 2.75 -10.77
CA ILE A 2 1.42 1.82 -9.74
C ILE A 2 1.73 2.63 -8.48
N ILE A 3 1.23 2.18 -7.33
CA ILE A 3 1.56 2.68 -6.01
C ILE A 3 2.37 1.60 -5.31
N THR A 4 3.54 1.92 -4.75
CA THR A 4 4.33 0.98 -3.96
C THR A 4 4.30 1.33 -2.48
N THR A 5 4.13 0.31 -1.62
CA THR A 5 4.09 0.47 -0.17
C THR A 5 5.18 -0.35 0.55
N GLY A 6 6.09 -0.96 -0.21
CA GLY A 6 7.09 -1.92 0.28
C GLY A 6 6.57 -3.36 0.29
N GLY A 7 6.71 -4.03 1.43
CA GLY A 7 6.44 -5.45 1.58
C GLY A 7 7.48 -6.35 0.92
N THR A 8 7.31 -7.67 1.05
CA THR A 8 8.30 -8.66 0.60
C THR A 8 8.65 -8.57 -0.89
N ILE A 9 7.71 -8.15 -1.75
CA ILE A 9 7.95 -7.94 -3.19
C ILE A 9 9.08 -6.93 -3.48
N GLU A 10 9.27 -5.94 -2.61
CA GLU A 10 10.31 -4.89 -2.75
C GLU A 10 11.51 -5.06 -1.81
N LYS A 11 11.59 -6.14 -1.03
CA LYS A 11 12.75 -6.35 -0.13
C LYS A 11 14.02 -6.56 -0.95
N THR A 12 15.06 -5.79 -0.61
CA THR A 12 16.40 -5.92 -1.19
C THR A 12 17.35 -6.60 -0.22
N TYR A 13 18.26 -7.42 -0.72
CA TYR A 13 19.32 -8.05 0.05
C TYR A 13 20.52 -7.10 0.20
N ASP A 14 20.96 -6.86 1.43
CA ASP A 14 22.22 -6.15 1.70
C ASP A 14 23.34 -7.17 1.92
N GLU A 15 24.23 -7.32 0.93
CA GLU A 15 25.37 -8.24 0.99
C GLU A 15 26.34 -7.95 2.16
N ARG A 16 26.34 -6.73 2.69
CA ARG A 16 27.21 -6.31 3.80
C ARG A 16 26.62 -6.65 5.18
N THR A 17 25.30 -6.72 5.32
CA THR A 17 24.65 -7.10 6.60
C THR A 17 24.04 -8.50 6.58
N GLY A 18 23.82 -9.09 5.40
CA GLY A 18 23.13 -10.36 5.22
C GLY A 18 21.60 -10.26 5.35
N GLU A 19 21.05 -9.05 5.44
CA GLU A 19 19.63 -8.83 5.75
C GLU A 19 18.79 -8.49 4.51
N LEU A 20 17.51 -8.89 4.55
CA LEU A 20 16.48 -8.48 3.60
C LEU A 20 15.68 -7.30 4.16
N ALA A 21 15.80 -6.13 3.55
CA ALA A 21 15.17 -4.90 4.03
C ALA A 21 14.43 -4.13 2.92
N ASN A 22 13.33 -3.47 3.29
CA ASN A 22 12.61 -2.53 2.42
C ASN A 22 13.31 -1.16 2.46
N ARG A 23 14.14 -0.85 1.45
CA ARG A 23 14.97 0.38 1.43
C ARG A 23 14.61 1.40 0.35
N ARG A 24 14.39 0.93 -0.89
CA ARG A 24 14.01 1.74 -2.07
C ARG A 24 13.14 0.86 -2.96
N SER A 25 12.19 1.45 -3.69
CA SER A 25 11.38 0.66 -4.62
C SER A 25 12.25 0.07 -5.72
N ILE A 26 12.11 -1.24 -5.92
CA ILE A 26 12.73 -1.96 -7.04
C ILE A 26 11.75 -2.16 -8.20
N VAL A 27 10.53 -1.61 -8.15
CA VAL A 27 9.53 -1.78 -9.20
C VAL A 27 10.05 -1.33 -10.57
N ARG A 28 10.85 -0.25 -10.65
CA ARG A 28 11.49 0.21 -11.88
C ARG A 28 12.48 -0.81 -12.47
N ARG A 29 13.10 -1.66 -11.64
CA ARG A 29 13.96 -2.78 -12.08
C ARG A 29 13.13 -4.00 -12.49
N MET A 30 11.96 -4.22 -11.89
CA MET A 30 11.01 -5.25 -12.31
C MET A 30 10.40 -4.91 -13.68
N LEU A 31 9.87 -3.69 -13.84
CA LEU A 31 9.24 -3.20 -15.07
C LEU A 31 10.18 -3.24 -16.28
N ARG A 32 11.48 -2.96 -16.10
CA ARG A 32 12.50 -3.11 -17.16
C ARG A 32 12.70 -4.55 -17.68
N ARG A 33 12.13 -5.56 -17.00
CA ARG A 33 12.11 -6.96 -17.49
C ARG A 33 10.83 -7.31 -18.25
N LEU A 34 9.84 -6.42 -18.26
CA LEU A 34 8.57 -6.60 -18.97
C LEU A 34 8.61 -5.83 -20.29
N ARG A 35 7.92 -6.36 -21.31
CA ARG A 35 7.66 -5.65 -22.57
C ARG A 35 6.29 -4.99 -22.46
N LEU A 36 6.29 -3.68 -22.24
CA LEU A 36 5.09 -2.87 -22.01
C LEU A 36 4.96 -1.84 -23.13
N GLU A 37 4.69 -2.33 -24.35
CA GLU A 37 4.78 -1.52 -25.58
C GLU A 37 3.64 -0.49 -25.70
N GLU A 38 2.44 -0.82 -25.20
CA GLU A 38 1.25 0.04 -25.24
C GLU A 38 0.78 0.52 -23.85
N THR A 39 1.56 0.27 -22.78
CA THR A 39 1.15 0.53 -21.39
C THR A 39 1.99 1.63 -20.73
N GLU A 40 1.40 2.81 -20.56
CA GLU A 40 2.03 3.89 -19.79
C GLU A 40 2.01 3.62 -18.29
N VAL A 41 3.19 3.47 -17.68
CA VAL A 41 3.34 3.17 -16.25
C VAL A 41 3.90 4.37 -15.48
N ASN A 42 2.99 5.13 -14.88
CA ASN A 42 3.32 6.08 -13.81
C ASN A 42 3.45 5.36 -12.47
N ILE A 43 4.41 5.79 -11.63
CA ILE A 43 4.77 5.15 -10.35
C ILE A 43 4.75 6.20 -9.23
N ILE A 44 4.08 5.89 -8.13
CA ILE A 44 4.14 6.62 -6.85
C ILE A 44 4.78 5.69 -5.82
N GLU A 45 5.99 6.03 -5.36
CA GLU A 45 6.69 5.34 -4.28
C GLU A 45 6.19 5.94 -2.96
N LEU A 46 5.02 5.47 -2.48
CA LEU A 46 4.30 6.09 -1.35
C LEU A 46 5.00 5.81 -0.01
N MET A 47 5.42 4.57 0.21
CA MET A 47 6.15 4.15 1.40
C MET A 47 6.94 2.85 1.16
N SER A 48 7.81 2.49 2.09
CA SER A 48 8.66 1.30 2.01
C SER A 48 8.64 0.56 3.35
N LYS A 49 7.48 0.05 3.75
CA LYS A 49 7.24 -0.61 5.04
C LYS A 49 7.02 -2.11 4.89
N ASP A 50 7.27 -2.88 5.95
CA ASP A 50 6.72 -4.24 6.05
C ASP A 50 5.21 -4.14 6.37
N SER A 51 4.39 -4.98 5.74
CA SER A 51 2.95 -5.04 5.99
C SER A 51 2.59 -5.34 7.45
N LEU A 52 3.46 -5.98 8.23
CA LEU A 52 3.25 -6.28 9.65
C LEU A 52 3.44 -5.06 10.56
N VAL A 53 4.15 -4.02 10.11
CA VAL A 53 4.34 -2.76 10.86
C VAL A 53 3.51 -1.59 10.31
N MET A 54 2.64 -1.87 9.34
CA MET A 54 1.79 -0.87 8.68
C MET A 54 0.57 -0.52 9.54
N THR A 55 0.46 0.74 9.93
CA THR A 55 -0.56 1.27 10.85
C THR A 55 -1.92 1.52 10.16
N ALA A 56 -2.89 2.07 10.88
CA ALA A 56 -4.12 2.60 10.28
C ALA A 56 -3.85 3.86 9.44
N GLU A 57 -3.05 4.80 9.97
CA GLU A 57 -2.63 6.03 9.29
C GLU A 57 -1.93 5.73 7.95
N ASP A 58 -1.06 4.72 7.90
CA ASP A 58 -0.43 4.27 6.66
C ASP A 58 -1.45 3.85 5.59
N ARG A 59 -2.55 3.20 6.00
CA ARG A 59 -3.61 2.76 5.10
C ARG A 59 -4.56 3.89 4.72
N GLU A 60 -4.71 4.91 5.57
CA GLU A 60 -5.38 6.17 5.22
C GLU A 60 -4.59 6.96 4.17
N GLN A 61 -3.25 6.95 4.24
CA GLN A 61 -2.40 7.53 3.18
C GLN A 61 -2.57 6.77 1.85
N ILE A 62 -2.58 5.42 1.88
CA ILE A 62 -2.87 4.59 0.69
C ILE A 62 -4.26 4.94 0.12
N LEU A 63 -5.29 4.95 0.97
CA LEU A 63 -6.67 5.29 0.60
C LEU A 63 -6.75 6.68 -0.06
N SER A 64 -6.16 7.70 0.55
CA SER A 64 -6.14 9.08 0.05
C SER A 64 -5.54 9.16 -1.36
N VAL A 65 -4.38 8.54 -1.59
CA VAL A 65 -3.77 8.51 -2.93
C VAL A 65 -4.65 7.75 -3.93
N VAL A 66 -5.19 6.58 -3.57
CA VAL A 66 -6.07 5.79 -4.46
C VAL A 66 -7.34 6.57 -4.82
N GLN A 67 -7.93 7.31 -3.87
CA GLN A 67 -9.11 8.14 -4.11
C GLN A 67 -8.87 9.23 -5.17
N THR A 68 -7.67 9.82 -5.26
CA THR A 68 -7.36 10.82 -6.31
C THR A 68 -7.50 10.27 -7.74
N PHE A 69 -7.33 8.95 -7.93
CA PHE A 69 -7.46 8.29 -9.23
C PHE A 69 -8.83 7.61 -9.41
N ALA A 70 -9.29 6.88 -8.39
CA ALA A 70 -10.43 5.97 -8.50
C ALA A 70 -11.73 6.45 -7.84
N GLY A 71 -11.68 7.50 -7.01
CA GLY A 71 -12.86 8.09 -6.35
C GLY A 71 -13.81 8.78 -7.34
N PRO A 72 -15.07 9.07 -6.96
CA PRO A 72 -16.11 9.62 -7.85
C PRO A 72 -15.76 11.02 -8.41
N VAL A 73 -16.30 11.35 -9.58
CA VAL A 73 -16.11 12.69 -10.18
C VAL A 73 -17.13 13.67 -9.59
N GLY A 74 -16.68 14.53 -8.69
CA GLY A 74 -17.55 15.56 -8.08
C GLY A 74 -17.35 15.60 -6.57
N GLY A 75 -16.42 16.44 -6.12
CA GLY A 75 -16.02 16.53 -4.72
C GLY A 75 -14.72 17.31 -4.61
N GLY A 76 -14.76 18.61 -4.91
CA GLY A 76 -13.64 19.50 -4.62
C GLY A 76 -13.36 19.53 -3.12
N THR A 77 -12.13 19.88 -2.73
CA THR A 77 -11.73 20.05 -1.34
C THR A 77 -12.66 21.01 -0.60
N GLY A 78 -13.51 20.49 0.28
CA GLY A 78 -14.45 21.24 1.09
C GLY A 78 -14.62 20.56 2.45
N ALA A 79 -14.05 21.17 3.48
CA ALA A 79 -14.12 20.66 4.84
C ALA A 79 -15.38 21.17 5.58
N ALA A 80 -16.08 20.25 6.23
CA ALA A 80 -16.88 20.45 7.44
C ALA A 80 -16.83 19.10 8.18
N ALA A 81 -16.32 18.94 9.40
CA ALA A 81 -16.36 19.80 10.58
C ALA A 81 -17.79 20.04 11.07
N GLU A 82 -18.39 19.01 11.68
CA GLU A 82 -19.48 19.18 12.63
C GLU A 82 -19.06 18.64 14.01
N THR A 83 -19.13 19.53 14.99
CA THR A 83 -18.76 19.32 16.38
C THR A 83 -19.97 18.91 17.22
N GLY A 84 -19.82 17.91 18.08
CA GLY A 84 -20.82 17.53 19.08
C GLY A 84 -20.19 17.29 20.46
N ALA A 85 -20.21 18.31 21.31
CA ALA A 85 -20.02 18.16 22.77
C ALA A 85 -21.38 17.80 23.42
N ALA A 86 -21.55 17.34 24.67
CA ALA A 86 -20.67 17.09 25.82
C ALA A 86 -21.33 15.95 26.68
N ALA A 87 -20.96 15.56 27.90
CA ALA A 87 -19.92 15.96 28.87
C ALA A 87 -19.61 14.77 29.82
N GLY A 88 -18.56 14.85 30.65
CA GLY A 88 -18.32 13.90 31.74
C GLY A 88 -17.04 14.18 32.52
N ALA A 89 -17.15 14.70 33.75
CA ALA A 89 -16.02 15.16 34.56
C ALA A 89 -15.47 14.07 35.51
N GLY A 90 -14.18 14.16 35.84
CA GLY A 90 -13.50 13.38 36.89
C GLY A 90 -12.14 13.99 37.22
N ALA A 91 -11.79 14.11 38.51
CA ALA A 91 -10.69 14.95 38.99
C ALA A 91 -9.63 14.17 39.82
N GLY A 92 -8.46 14.81 40.05
CA GLY A 92 -7.36 14.33 40.92
C GLY A 92 -6.00 14.41 40.20
N SER A 93 -5.11 15.37 40.51
CA SER A 93 -4.12 15.39 41.62
C SER A 93 -2.92 14.44 41.39
N ALA A 94 -1.65 14.75 41.72
CA ALA A 94 -0.99 15.99 42.14
C ALA A 94 0.56 15.83 42.02
N ALA A 95 1.29 16.96 42.04
CA ALA A 95 2.67 17.18 42.50
C ALA A 95 3.83 16.20 42.20
N GLY A 96 4.98 16.75 41.76
CA GLY A 96 6.28 16.08 41.80
C GLY A 96 7.37 16.86 41.04
N ALA A 97 8.44 17.29 41.72
CA ALA A 97 9.49 18.16 41.17
C ALA A 97 10.82 17.43 40.94
N GLY A 98 11.73 18.01 40.13
CA GLY A 98 13.18 17.84 40.36
C GLY A 98 14.09 17.59 39.15
N ALA A 99 14.81 18.65 38.75
CA ALA A 99 16.23 18.67 38.32
C ALA A 99 16.77 17.71 37.22
N GLY A 100 16.98 18.28 36.01
CA GLY A 100 18.33 18.65 35.52
C GLY A 100 19.36 17.59 35.11
N ALA A 101 19.72 17.58 33.82
CA ALA A 101 21.10 17.54 33.29
C ALA A 101 21.11 17.82 31.78
N ALA A 102 22.19 18.40 31.24
CA ALA A 102 22.33 18.73 29.82
C ALA A 102 23.35 17.81 29.11
N ALA A 103 23.09 17.46 27.84
CA ALA A 103 24.13 17.02 26.88
C ALA A 103 23.69 17.15 25.40
N SER A 104 24.33 18.09 24.71
CA SER A 104 24.73 18.13 23.28
C SER A 104 23.95 17.36 22.18
N ALA A 105 23.57 18.16 21.18
CA ALA A 105 23.18 17.83 19.80
C ALA A 105 24.06 16.84 19.00
N GLY A 106 23.49 16.24 17.94
CA GLY A 106 24.21 15.38 16.99
C GLY A 106 23.40 14.86 15.78
N ALA A 107 23.02 15.76 14.87
CA ALA A 107 22.57 15.58 13.46
C ALA A 107 22.18 14.18 12.89
N GLY A 108 21.02 14.10 12.22
CA GLY A 108 20.61 12.91 11.45
C GLY A 108 19.30 13.07 10.63
N ALA A 109 19.08 14.22 9.99
CA ALA A 109 17.82 14.50 9.29
C ALA A 109 17.65 13.67 8.00
N GLY A 110 16.84 12.61 8.05
CA GLY A 110 16.29 11.93 6.89
C GLY A 110 14.89 12.44 6.56
N ALA A 111 14.79 13.68 6.05
CA ALA A 111 13.50 14.26 5.68
C ALA A 111 12.83 13.41 4.58
N GLY A 112 11.68 12.80 4.90
CA GLY A 112 10.83 12.16 3.90
C GLY A 112 10.39 13.19 2.87
N ALA A 113 10.83 13.03 1.62
CA ALA A 113 10.48 13.93 0.55
C ALA A 113 8.96 13.85 0.30
N GLY A 114 8.23 14.91 0.64
CA GLY A 114 6.80 15.00 0.37
C GLY A 114 6.55 14.87 -1.13
N VAL A 115 5.85 13.80 -1.53
CA VAL A 115 5.46 13.58 -2.92
C VAL A 115 4.39 14.61 -3.29
N ALA A 116 4.78 15.62 -4.05
CA ALA A 116 3.82 16.54 -4.66
C ALA A 116 2.93 15.76 -5.65
N PRO A 117 1.60 15.96 -5.65
CA PRO A 117 0.70 15.23 -6.53
C PRO A 117 0.99 15.59 -8.00
N ALA A 118 1.31 14.57 -8.80
CA ALA A 118 1.49 14.72 -10.24
C ALA A 118 0.17 15.13 -10.91
N ARG A 119 0.25 15.99 -11.92
CA ARG A 119 -0.94 16.51 -12.63
C ARG A 119 -1.74 15.39 -13.27
N SER A 120 -3.06 15.47 -13.16
CA SER A 120 -4.00 14.43 -13.54
C SER A 120 -4.20 14.32 -15.06
N SER A 121 -3.39 13.50 -15.73
CA SER A 121 -3.96 12.59 -16.73
C SER A 121 -4.70 11.47 -15.97
N GLY A 122 -5.94 11.18 -16.37
CA GLY A 122 -6.75 10.17 -15.68
C GLY A 122 -6.13 8.79 -15.83
N ALA A 123 -5.78 8.13 -14.73
CA ALA A 123 -5.28 6.76 -14.78
C ALA A 123 -6.44 5.80 -15.09
N SER A 124 -6.29 4.94 -16.10
CA SER A 124 -7.29 3.91 -16.44
C SER A 124 -7.39 2.79 -15.40
N ALA A 125 -6.39 2.64 -14.54
CA ALA A 125 -6.32 1.65 -13.47
C ALA A 125 -5.27 2.00 -12.40
N VAL A 126 -5.42 1.41 -11.22
CA VAL A 126 -4.46 1.48 -10.10
C VAL A 126 -3.98 0.07 -9.75
N VAL A 127 -2.67 -0.13 -9.68
CA VAL A 127 -2.03 -1.31 -9.08
C VAL A 127 -1.34 -0.88 -7.78
N ILE A 128 -1.49 -1.64 -6.71
CA ILE A 128 -0.86 -1.40 -5.40
C ILE A 128 0.05 -2.58 -5.09
N LEU A 129 1.37 -2.35 -5.04
CA LEU A 129 2.34 -3.35 -4.62
C LEU A 129 2.51 -3.27 -3.09
N HIS A 130 2.13 -4.35 -2.42
CA HIS A 130 1.90 -4.40 -0.99
C HIS A 130 2.51 -5.67 -0.36
N GLY A 131 2.82 -5.61 0.94
CA GLY A 131 3.22 -6.81 1.70
C GLY A 131 2.03 -7.74 1.93
N THR A 132 2.22 -9.05 1.73
CA THR A 132 1.10 -10.00 1.65
C THR A 132 0.40 -10.23 2.99
N ASP A 133 1.08 -10.09 4.12
CA ASP A 133 0.55 -10.45 5.45
C ASP A 133 -0.62 -9.60 5.93
N THR A 134 -0.71 -8.34 5.49
CA THR A 134 -1.86 -7.47 5.79
C THR A 134 -2.48 -6.86 4.53
N LEU A 135 -2.21 -7.44 3.35
CA LEU A 135 -2.83 -7.03 2.08
C LEU A 135 -4.36 -7.06 2.16
N GLN A 136 -4.92 -8.12 2.77
CA GLN A 136 -6.36 -8.24 3.01
C GLN A 136 -6.93 -7.03 3.76
N VAL A 137 -6.26 -6.55 4.81
CA VAL A 137 -6.73 -5.42 5.64
C VAL A 137 -6.80 -4.13 4.82
N THR A 138 -5.81 -3.89 3.94
CA THR A 138 -5.82 -2.73 3.04
C THR A 138 -6.88 -2.85 1.95
N GLY A 139 -7.08 -4.05 1.39
CA GLY A 139 -8.11 -4.30 0.37
C GLY A 139 -9.54 -4.15 0.89
N GLU A 140 -9.84 -4.69 2.09
CA GLU A 140 -11.13 -4.49 2.75
C GLU A 140 -11.40 -3.00 3.05
N LEU A 141 -10.40 -2.25 3.53
CA LEU A 141 -10.53 -0.81 3.75
C LEU A 141 -10.86 -0.06 2.44
N LEU A 142 -10.17 -0.38 1.35
CA LEU A 142 -10.40 0.23 0.04
C LEU A 142 -11.80 -0.11 -0.47
N GLN A 143 -12.25 -1.36 -0.35
CA GLN A 143 -13.60 -1.78 -0.75
C GLN A 143 -14.70 -1.14 0.11
N GLN A 144 -14.46 -0.94 1.41
CA GLN A 144 -15.40 -0.26 2.31
C GLN A 144 -15.50 1.25 2.02
N LYS A 145 -14.37 1.91 1.71
CA LYS A 145 -14.28 3.37 1.55
C LYS A 145 -14.46 3.84 0.10
N ILE A 146 -14.29 2.94 -0.87
CA ILE A 146 -14.52 3.16 -2.30
C ILE A 146 -15.36 1.99 -2.85
N PRO A 147 -16.64 1.85 -2.45
CA PRO A 147 -17.47 0.70 -2.84
C PRO A 147 -17.76 0.62 -4.34
N HIS A 148 -17.72 1.76 -5.03
CA HIS A 148 -17.96 1.89 -6.46
C HIS A 148 -16.83 2.72 -7.09
N PRO A 149 -15.61 2.16 -7.26
CA PRO A 149 -14.52 2.87 -7.91
C PRO A 149 -14.83 3.08 -9.40
N ARG A 150 -14.23 4.09 -10.03
CA ARG A 150 -14.39 4.32 -11.49
C ARG A 150 -13.54 3.42 -12.38
N ILE A 151 -12.52 2.80 -11.79
CA ILE A 151 -11.45 2.06 -12.46
C ILE A 151 -11.05 0.85 -11.60
N PRO A 152 -10.49 -0.23 -12.17
CA PRO A 152 -9.98 -1.34 -11.38
C PRO A 152 -8.85 -0.91 -10.44
N ILE A 153 -8.93 -1.35 -9.20
CA ILE A 153 -7.91 -1.22 -8.16
C ILE A 153 -7.40 -2.63 -7.84
N VAL A 154 -6.17 -2.93 -8.23
CA VAL A 154 -5.55 -4.26 -8.07
C VAL A 154 -4.46 -4.20 -6.99
N LEU A 155 -4.66 -4.89 -5.88
CA LEU A 155 -3.63 -5.15 -4.89
C LEU A 155 -2.85 -6.42 -5.27
N SER A 156 -1.53 -6.35 -5.21
CA SER A 156 -0.66 -7.51 -5.43
C SER A 156 0.56 -7.47 -4.51
N GLY A 157 1.24 -8.59 -4.38
CA GLY A 157 2.42 -8.75 -3.54
C GLY A 157 3.18 -10.01 -3.92
N ALA A 158 4.20 -10.34 -3.13
CA ALA A 158 4.98 -11.56 -3.31
C ALA A 158 5.26 -12.24 -1.98
N LEU A 159 5.41 -13.56 -2.01
CA LEU A 159 5.94 -14.36 -0.91
C LEU A 159 7.46 -14.34 -0.85
N ARG A 160 8.14 -14.20 -2.01
CA ARG A 160 9.60 -14.20 -2.12
C ARG A 160 10.09 -12.88 -2.72
N PRO A 161 11.09 -12.21 -2.11
CA PRO A 161 11.71 -11.02 -2.68
C PRO A 161 12.17 -11.23 -4.12
N PHE A 162 11.99 -10.20 -4.96
CA PHE A 162 12.31 -10.25 -6.39
C PHE A 162 13.77 -10.64 -6.71
N GLU A 163 14.70 -10.40 -5.77
CA GLU A 163 16.12 -10.74 -5.94
C GLU A 163 16.41 -12.24 -5.73
N MET A 164 15.50 -12.99 -5.14
CA MET A 164 15.68 -14.43 -4.89
C MET A 164 15.36 -15.27 -6.14
N LYS A 165 16.09 -16.39 -6.29
CA LYS A 165 15.73 -17.43 -7.26
C LYS A 165 14.33 -17.97 -6.96
N HIS A 166 13.57 -18.25 -8.02
CA HIS A 166 12.18 -18.72 -7.94
C HIS A 166 11.24 -17.75 -7.17
N SER A 167 11.45 -16.44 -7.32
CA SER A 167 10.52 -15.42 -6.83
C SER A 167 9.27 -15.32 -7.70
N ASP A 168 8.12 -15.25 -7.02
CA ASP A 168 6.78 -14.99 -7.56
C ASP A 168 6.55 -13.51 -7.92
N ALA A 169 7.45 -12.60 -7.49
CA ALA A 169 7.31 -11.16 -7.64
C ALA A 169 7.06 -10.68 -9.08
N LEU A 170 7.80 -11.22 -10.06
CA LEU A 170 7.64 -10.81 -11.47
C LEU A 170 6.38 -11.40 -12.10
N GLN A 171 5.99 -12.61 -11.69
CA GLN A 171 4.74 -13.23 -12.11
C GLN A 171 3.56 -12.40 -11.61
N ASN A 172 3.48 -12.16 -10.30
CA ASN A 172 2.36 -11.45 -9.68
C ASN A 172 2.27 -9.99 -10.18
N LEU A 173 3.40 -9.30 -10.42
CA LEU A 173 3.39 -7.98 -11.07
C LEU A 173 2.83 -8.03 -12.50
N ASN A 174 3.23 -9.02 -13.31
CA ASN A 174 2.76 -9.16 -14.68
C ASN A 174 1.26 -9.52 -14.73
N GLU A 175 0.82 -10.44 -13.87
CA GLU A 175 -0.60 -10.80 -13.70
C GLU A 175 -1.43 -9.59 -13.25
N ALA A 176 -0.95 -8.82 -12.28
CA ALA A 176 -1.63 -7.61 -11.81
C ALA A 176 -1.76 -6.54 -12.91
N LEU A 177 -0.71 -6.32 -13.70
CA LEU A 177 -0.74 -5.40 -14.84
C LEU A 177 -1.67 -5.88 -15.96
N PHE A 178 -1.66 -7.17 -16.29
CA PHE A 178 -2.56 -7.73 -17.30
C PHE A 178 -4.03 -7.68 -16.85
N ALA A 179 -4.30 -7.95 -15.57
CA ALA A 179 -5.64 -7.91 -15.00
C ALA A 179 -6.28 -6.51 -15.06
N THR A 180 -5.52 -5.41 -15.04
CA THR A 180 -6.11 -4.06 -15.16
C THR A 180 -6.75 -3.79 -16.52
N GLY A 181 -6.35 -4.50 -17.57
CA GLY A 181 -6.96 -4.40 -18.91
C GLY A 181 -8.20 -5.29 -19.09
N LEU A 182 -8.49 -6.19 -18.15
CA LEU A 182 -9.56 -7.19 -18.25
C LEU A 182 -10.65 -7.05 -17.18
N LEU A 183 -10.29 -6.61 -15.98
CA LEU A 183 -11.22 -6.50 -14.87
C LEU A 183 -12.06 -5.22 -14.99
N PRO A 184 -13.38 -5.29 -14.71
CA PRO A 184 -14.20 -4.10 -14.56
C PRO A 184 -13.77 -3.30 -13.31
N ALA A 185 -14.37 -2.14 -13.11
CA ALA A 185 -14.08 -1.35 -11.92
C ALA A 185 -14.51 -2.07 -10.63
N GLY A 186 -13.57 -2.18 -9.68
CA GLY A 186 -13.73 -2.91 -8.42
C GLY A 186 -12.40 -2.97 -7.67
N VAL A 187 -12.39 -3.54 -6.47
CA VAL A 187 -11.17 -3.78 -5.68
C VAL A 187 -10.82 -5.27 -5.70
N TYR A 188 -9.59 -5.60 -6.09
CA TYR A 188 -9.16 -6.97 -6.33
C TYR A 188 -7.82 -7.29 -5.67
N CYS A 189 -7.63 -8.55 -5.28
CA CYS A 189 -6.30 -9.14 -5.07
C CYS A 189 -5.92 -9.97 -6.29
N VAL A 190 -4.73 -9.76 -6.86
CA VAL A 190 -4.22 -10.55 -7.99
C VAL A 190 -2.85 -11.15 -7.64
N ALA A 191 -2.78 -12.49 -7.62
CA ALA A 191 -1.56 -13.27 -7.42
C ALA A 191 -1.78 -14.74 -7.84
N HIS A 192 -0.69 -15.42 -8.23
CA HIS A 192 -0.66 -16.85 -8.52
C HIS A 192 -1.77 -17.32 -9.50
N GLY A 193 -2.04 -16.54 -10.54
CA GLY A 193 -3.03 -16.85 -11.57
C GLY A 193 -4.50 -16.65 -11.15
N ARG A 194 -4.76 -16.06 -9.98
CA ARG A 194 -6.13 -15.72 -9.52
C ARG A 194 -6.33 -14.21 -9.45
N ALA A 195 -7.53 -13.77 -9.82
CA ALA A 195 -8.05 -12.44 -9.51
C ALA A 195 -9.27 -12.60 -8.59
N LEU A 196 -9.18 -12.10 -7.35
CA LEU A 196 -10.19 -12.26 -6.32
C LEU A 196 -10.77 -10.88 -5.96
N SER A 197 -12.08 -10.70 -6.10
CA SER A 197 -12.75 -9.48 -5.67
C SER A 197 -12.87 -9.42 -4.14
N PHE A 198 -12.60 -8.24 -3.58
CA PHE A 198 -13.04 -7.87 -2.24
C PHE A 198 -14.56 -7.61 -2.24
N PRO A 199 -15.26 -7.76 -1.09
CA PRO A 199 -14.75 -8.19 0.21
C PRO A 199 -14.54 -9.71 0.31
N GLY A 200 -13.98 -10.16 1.43
CA GLY A 200 -13.81 -11.56 1.79
C GLY A 200 -12.58 -12.23 1.16
N VAL A 201 -11.50 -11.50 0.87
CA VAL A 201 -10.23 -12.10 0.42
C VAL A 201 -9.28 -12.26 1.60
N VAL A 202 -8.75 -13.48 1.80
CA VAL A 202 -7.85 -13.78 2.92
C VAL A 202 -6.57 -14.48 2.45
N LYS A 203 -5.47 -14.30 3.19
CA LYS A 203 -4.20 -14.99 2.96
C LYS A 203 -4.22 -16.39 3.59
N ASP A 204 -4.27 -17.40 2.74
CA ASP A 204 -3.98 -18.78 3.11
C ASP A 204 -2.47 -18.93 3.30
N ARG A 205 -2.06 -19.14 4.57
CA ARG A 205 -0.65 -19.23 4.96
C ARG A 205 -0.04 -20.60 4.67
N ASP A 206 -0.85 -21.65 4.68
CA ASP A 206 -0.38 -23.03 4.49
C ASP A 206 -0.16 -23.33 3.01
N ARG A 207 -1.08 -22.85 2.14
CA ARG A 207 -0.93 -22.92 0.68
C ARG A 207 -0.11 -21.78 0.10
N GLY A 208 0.21 -20.76 0.88
CA GLY A 208 0.99 -19.60 0.44
C GLY A 208 0.29 -18.82 -0.68
N THR A 209 -0.99 -18.52 -0.52
CA THR A 209 -1.75 -17.81 -1.58
C THR A 209 -2.93 -17.03 -1.00
N PHE A 210 -3.77 -16.46 -1.86
CA PHE A 210 -5.03 -15.83 -1.48
C PHE A 210 -6.22 -16.69 -1.89
N VAL A 211 -7.25 -16.69 -1.04
CA VAL A 211 -8.51 -17.43 -1.19
C VAL A 211 -9.69 -16.53 -0.81
N LYS A 212 -10.91 -16.91 -1.20
CA LYS A 212 -12.11 -16.27 -0.64
C LYS A 212 -12.38 -16.90 0.73
N LEU A 213 -12.92 -16.12 1.67
CA LEU A 213 -13.30 -16.59 3.01
C LEU A 213 -14.41 -17.67 2.96
N GLU A 214 -15.16 -17.75 1.86
CA GLU A 214 -16.15 -18.78 1.58
C GLU A 214 -15.55 -20.08 0.97
N ASP A 215 -14.27 -20.07 0.58
CA ASP A 215 -13.52 -21.23 0.06
C ASP A 215 -12.90 -22.10 1.19
N ILE A 216 -13.01 -21.70 2.48
CA ILE A 216 -12.30 -22.27 3.64
C ILE A 216 -13.20 -22.58 4.83
#